data_AF-A0A6J4QXE6-F1
#
_entry.id   AF-A0A6J4QXE6-F1
#
_cell.length_a   1.000
_cell.length_b   1.000
_cell.length_c   1.000
_cell.angle_alpha   90.00
_cell.angle_beta   90.00
_cell.angle_gamma   90.00
#
_symmetry.space_group_name_H-M   'P 1'
#
loop_
_entity.id
_entity.type
_entity.pdbx_description
1 polymer ?
#
loop_
_entity_poly.entity_id
_entity_poly.type
_entity_poly.pdbx_seq_one_letter_code
_entity_poly.pdbx_strand_id
1 'polypeptide(L)' 'MSEQTQRRLLSGLAIALSLVLTRPINRFIEQIPDRRGIGDDLTEAALKGLVRAVSIFAASAIVRQLAGSRR' A
#
# COMPACT_ATOMS: atom_id res chain seq x y z
N MET A 1 7.10 -21.77 -9.25
CA MET A 1 7.38 -21.32 -7.86
C MET A 1 6.52 -22.15 -6.94
N SER A 2 6.98 -22.50 -5.74
CA SER A 2 6.08 -23.15 -4.78
C SER A 2 5.07 -22.15 -4.22
N GLU A 3 3.90 -22.64 -3.81
CA GLU A 3 2.85 -21.83 -3.20
C GLU A 3 3.35 -21.06 -1.97
N GLN A 4 4.22 -21.70 -1.16
CA GLN A 4 4.85 -21.08 -0.01
C GLN A 4 5.75 -19.91 -0.41
N THR A 5 6.52 -20.03 -1.51
CA THR A 5 7.34 -18.91 -2.01
C THR A 5 6.43 -17.77 -2.50
N GLN A 6 5.34 -18.08 -3.20
CA GLN A 6 4.40 -17.07 -3.69
C GLN A 6 3.74 -16.29 -2.55
N ARG A 7 3.34 -16.98 -1.47
CA ARG A 7 2.74 -16.38 -0.28
C ARG A 7 3.71 -15.47 0.46
N ARG A 8 4.96 -15.90 0.65
CA ARG A 8 6.03 -15.07 1.26
C ARG A 8 6.33 -13.82 0.43
N LEU A 9 6.40 -13.97 -0.90
CA LEU A 9 6.63 -12.84 -1.80
C LEU A 9 5.49 -11.82 -1.72
N LEU A 10 4.25 -12.31 -1.71
CA LEU A 10 3.06 -11.46 -1.65
C LEU A 10 3.00 -10.69 -0.33
N SER A 11 3.24 -11.36 0.81
CA SER A 11 3.31 -10.69 2.12
C SER A 11 4.44 -9.66 2.19
N GLY A 12 5.65 -10.01 1.71
CA GLY A 12 6.78 -9.09 1.72
C GLY A 12 6.56 -7.85 0.85
N LEU A 13 6.05 -8.04 -0.37
CA LEU A 13 5.71 -6.94 -1.28
C LEU A 13 4.62 -6.03 -0.71
N ALA A 14 3.59 -6.60 -0.10
CA ALA A 14 2.53 -5.81 0.51
C ALA A 14 3.05 -4.91 1.65
N ILE A 15 3.92 -5.45 2.52
CA ILE A 15 4.57 -4.67 3.59
C ILE A 15 5.46 -3.57 3.00
N ALA A 16 6.31 -3.92 2.03
CA ALA A 16 7.23 -2.98 1.41
C ALA A 16 6.48 -1.83 0.71
N LEU A 17 5.46 -2.15 -0.09
CA LEU A 17 4.63 -1.15 -0.77
C LEU A 17 3.90 -0.27 0.24
N SER A 18 3.34 -0.84 1.31
CA SER A 18 2.70 -0.06 2.36
C SER A 18 3.67 0.95 2.98
N LEU A 19 4.90 0.54 3.33
CA LEU A 19 5.89 1.44 3.92
C LEU A 19 6.32 2.56 2.97
N VAL A 20 6.53 2.22 1.69
CA VAL A 20 6.95 3.19 0.66
C VAL A 20 5.83 4.19 0.38
N LEU A 21 4.59 3.72 0.22
CA LEU A 21 3.45 4.56 -0.15
C LEU A 21 2.89 5.39 1.02
N THR A 22 3.13 4.98 2.27
CA THR A 22 2.71 5.77 3.44
C THR A 22 3.59 7.02 3.65
N ARG A 23 4.87 6.96 3.29
CA ARG A 23 5.81 8.09 3.43
C ARG A 23 5.35 9.38 2.71
N PRO A 24 4.96 9.35 1.42
CA PRO A 24 4.48 10.56 0.75
C PRO A 24 3.16 11.06 1.35
N ILE A 25 2.25 10.17 1.77
CA ILE A 25 0.99 10.59 2.42
C ILE A 25 1.26 11.40 3.67
N ASN A 26 2.12 10.90 4.57
CA ASN A 26 2.45 11.60 5.81
C ASN A 26 3.06 12.98 5.51
N ARG A 27 3.94 13.07 4.50
CA ARG A 27 4.55 14.34 4.07
C ARG A 27 3.55 15.32 3.44
N PHE A 28 2.48 14.83 2.81
CA PHE A 28 1.39 15.67 2.32
C PHE A 28 0.50 16.17 3.46
N ILE A 29 0.24 15.34 4.47
CA ILE A 29 -0.58 15.70 5.64
C ILE A 29 0.16 16.72 6.53
N GLU A 30 1.47 16.55 6.74
CA GLU A 30 2.31 17.47 7.55
C GLU A 30 2.38 18.90 7.00
N GLN A 31 2.07 19.11 5.71
CA GLN A 31 2.04 20.44 5.09
C GLN A 31 0.72 21.20 5.31
N ILE A 32 -0.29 20.56 5.88
CA ILE A 32 -1.59 21.19 6.17
C ILE A 32 -1.55 21.68 7.63
N PRO A 33 -1.46 23.00 7.88
CA PRO A 33 -1.30 23.51 9.23
C PRO A 33 -2.55 23.23 10.09
N ASP A 34 -2.29 22.85 11.35
CA ASP A 34 -3.25 22.40 12.38
C ASP A 34 -4.72 22.81 12.16
N ARG A 35 -5.47 21.95 11.47
CA ARG A 35 -6.91 21.81 11.67
C ARG A 35 -7.16 20.38 12.15
N ARG A 36 -7.21 20.21 13.48
CA ARG A 36 -7.58 18.93 14.11
C ARG A 36 -9.11 18.81 14.17
N GLY A 37 -9.76 18.81 13.01
CA GLY A 37 -11.19 18.58 12.89
C GLY A 37 -11.49 17.11 12.59
N ILE A 38 -12.63 16.60 13.06
CA ILE A 38 -13.11 15.23 12.75
C ILE A 38 -13.16 14.97 11.23
N GLY A 39 -13.42 16.00 10.42
CA GLY A 39 -13.42 15.89 8.96
C GLY A 39 -12.03 15.61 8.36
N ASP A 40 -10.98 16.17 8.95
CA ASP A 40 -9.59 15.95 8.51
C ASP A 40 -9.13 14.53 8.91
N ASP A 41 -9.45 14.08 10.13
CA ASP A 41 -9.18 12.70 10.58
C ASP A 41 -9.85 11.65 9.67
N LEU A 42 -11.09 11.93 9.24
CA LEU A 42 -11.85 11.04 8.36
C LEU A 42 -11.26 11.01 6.94
N THR A 43 -10.80 12.16 6.45
CA THR A 43 -10.12 12.28 5.15
C THR A 43 -8.77 11.55 5.17
N GLU A 44 -8.00 11.70 6.26
CA GLU A 44 -6.74 10.98 6.46
C GLU A 44 -6.96 9.47 6.50
N ALA A 45 -7.95 9.00 7.25
CA ALA A 45 -8.30 7.58 7.32
C ALA A 45 -8.71 7.03 5.95
N ALA A 46 -9.53 7.78 5.20
CA ALA A 46 -9.95 7.39 3.84
C ALA A 46 -8.76 7.31 2.88
N LEU A 47 -7.86 8.30 2.90
CA LEU A 47 -6.69 8.34 2.04
C LEU A 47 -5.71 7.19 2.35
N LYS A 48 -5.45 6.94 3.64
CA LYS A 48 -4.62 5.80 4.08
C LYS A 48 -5.26 4.46 3.68
N GLY A 49 -6.57 4.34 3.82
CA GLY A 49 -7.34 3.16 3.40
C GLY A 49 -7.21 2.90 1.90
N LEU A 50 -7.37 3.95 1.08
CA LEU A 50 -7.25 3.87 -0.37
C LEU A 50 -5.84 3.43 -0.79
N VAL A 51 -4.80 4.04 -0.23
CA VAL A 51 -3.42 3.65 -0.54
C VAL A 51 -3.13 2.20 -0.17
N ARG A 52 -3.65 1.75 0.98
CA ARG A 52 -3.52 0.34 1.37
C ARG A 52 -4.19 -0.60 0.37
N ALA A 53 -5.39 -0.26 -0.10
CA ALA A 53 -6.08 -1.05 -1.12
C ALA A 53 -5.29 -1.12 -2.45
N VAL A 54 -4.79 0.03 -2.92
CA VAL A 54 -3.95 0.11 -4.13
C VAL A 54 -2.67 -0.72 -3.97
N SER A 55 -2.04 -0.69 -2.80
CA SER A 55 -0.83 -1.48 -2.49
C SER A 55 -1.08 -2.98 -2.62
N ILE A 56 -2.21 -3.47 -2.10
CA ILE A 56 -2.60 -4.89 -2.18
C ILE A 56 -2.82 -5.29 -3.64
N PHE A 57 -3.53 -4.45 -4.40
CA PHE A 57 -3.80 -4.72 -5.81
C PHE A 57 -2.50 -4.74 -6.65
N ALA A 58 -1.62 -3.76 -6.44
CA ALA A 58 -0.31 -3.69 -7.10
C ALA A 58 0.57 -4.92 -6.76
N ALA A 59 0.62 -5.32 -5.48
CA ALA A 59 1.34 -6.53 -5.08
C ALA A 59 0.80 -7.79 -5.79
N SER A 60 -0.52 -7.92 -5.88
CA SER A 60 -1.17 -9.03 -6.60
C SER A 60 -0.83 -9.03 -8.09
N ALA A 61 -0.87 -7.86 -8.74
CA ALA A 61 -0.52 -7.72 -10.15
C ALA A 61 0.95 -8.11 -10.41
N ILE A 62 1.88 -7.61 -9.60
CA ILE A 62 3.32 -7.92 -9.71
C ILE A 62 3.56 -9.43 -9.55
N VAL A 63 2.99 -10.05 -8.52
CA VAL A 63 3.13 -11.50 -8.28
C VAL A 63 2.57 -12.31 -9.45
N ARG A 64 1.43 -11.89 -10.01
CA ARG A 64 0.81 -12.55 -11.16
C ARG A 64 1.67 -12.44 -12.41
N GLN A 65 2.26 -11.28 -12.67
CA GLN A 65 3.15 -11.07 -13.81
C GLN A 65 4.44 -11.88 -13.67
N LEU A 66 5.04 -11.92 -12.47
CA LEU A 66 6.21 -12.77 -12.18
C LEU A 66 5.92 -14.27 -12.31
N ALA A 67 4.71 -14.71 -11.98
CA ALA A 67 4.29 -16.10 -12.12
C ALA A 67 3.97 -16.46 -13.59
N GLY A 68 3.32 -15.54 -14.31
CA GLY A 68 2.98 -15.70 -15.73
C GLY A 68 4.20 -15.65 -16.66
N SER A 69 5.18 -14.81 -16.34
CA SER A 69 6.43 -14.69 -17.11
C SER A 69 7.39 -15.88 -16.95
N ARG A 70 7.06 -16.87 -16.09
CA ARG A 70 7.82 -18.12 -15.93
C ARG A 70 7.17 -19.34 -16.61
N ARG A 71 6.05 -19.15 -17.31
CA ARG A 71 5.46 -20.14 -18.22
C ARG A 71 5.89 -19.83 -19.64
#